data_AF-A0A9W8SGH4-F1
#
_entry.id   AF-A0A9W8SGH4-F1
#
_cell.length_a   1.000
_cell.length_b   1.000
_cell.length_c   1.000
_cell.angle_alpha   90.00
_cell.angle_beta   90.00
_cell.angle_gamma   90.00
#
_symmetry.space_group_name_H-M   'P 1'
#
loop_
_entity.id
_entity.type
_entity.pdbx_description
1 polymer ?
#
loop_
_entity_poly.entity_id
_entity_poly.type
_entity_poly.pdbx_seq_one_letter_code
_entity_poly.pdbx_strand_id
1 'polypeptide(L)'
;MFLHRDFMLQARTDPRFYLSRKVCVEAALVIASASKGVDLSLPLQLWDDMSRLSFVGRGLFKCALSFDAMLILALEVITELQDESAPNNEADVLIEMARASRAPLIQTLEGIYEQLRCLITRGNTSLKRLLFSNAHLAQIRALEAGSPVKPAVYETITQTLRDCVVMMREVQAATTPNESAMTTDSLNTEFFGPDLFSHNNIMEWDISDLLGFPPNPTLLP
;
A
#
# COMPACT_ATOMS: atom_id res chain seq x y z
N MET A 1 -3.59 16.65 2.78
CA MET A 1 -3.43 15.87 1.53
C MET A 1 -4.62 16.03 0.59
N PHE A 2 -5.87 15.77 1.03
CA PHE A 2 -7.04 15.81 0.13
C PHE A 2 -7.18 17.09 -0.71
N LEU A 3 -7.02 18.27 -0.12
CA LEU A 3 -7.12 19.55 -0.85
C LEU A 3 -6.02 19.78 -1.90
N HIS A 4 -4.87 19.10 -1.75
CA HIS A 4 -3.71 19.26 -2.62
C HIS A 4 -3.55 18.12 -3.63
N ARG A 5 -4.37 17.06 -3.55
CA ARG A 5 -4.19 15.83 -4.33
C ARG A 5 -4.26 16.10 -5.84
N ASP A 6 -5.28 16.82 -6.28
CA ASP A 6 -5.50 17.08 -7.72
C ASP A 6 -4.40 17.98 -8.29
N PHE A 7 -3.89 18.91 -7.49
CA PHE A 7 -2.77 19.78 -7.87
C PHE A 7 -1.44 19.03 -7.86
N MET A 8 -1.21 18.13 -6.90
CA MET A 8 -0.01 17.29 -6.86
C MET A 8 0.13 16.47 -8.15
N LEU A 9 -0.96 15.88 -8.67
CA LEU A 9 -0.90 15.10 -9.90
C LEU A 9 -0.53 15.96 -11.11
N GLN A 10 -0.96 17.23 -11.13
CA GLN A 10 -0.61 18.20 -12.18
C GLN A 10 0.87 18.62 -12.11
N ALA A 11 1.55 18.44 -10.98
CA ALA A 11 2.96 18.82 -10.82
C ALA A 11 3.92 18.05 -11.75
N ARG A 12 3.48 16.91 -12.30
CA ARG A 12 4.25 16.14 -13.31
C ARG A 12 4.38 16.89 -14.64
N THR A 13 3.39 17.70 -14.99
CA THR A 13 3.33 18.41 -16.27
C THR A 13 3.46 19.92 -16.12
N ASP A 14 3.15 20.46 -14.94
CA ASP A 14 3.15 21.89 -14.67
C ASP A 14 3.88 22.20 -13.34
N PRO A 15 5.06 22.85 -13.40
CA PRO A 15 5.87 23.12 -12.22
C PRO A 15 5.21 24.06 -11.21
N ARG A 16 4.16 24.81 -11.59
CA ARG A 16 3.42 25.70 -10.67
C ARG A 16 2.78 24.94 -9.52
N PHE A 17 2.53 23.65 -9.68
CA PHE A 17 1.95 22.80 -8.64
C PHE A 17 2.97 22.06 -7.77
N TYR A 18 4.27 22.35 -7.92
CA TYR A 18 5.34 21.70 -7.14
C TYR A 18 5.14 21.83 -5.62
N LEU A 19 4.68 22.99 -5.15
CA LEU A 19 4.37 23.19 -3.73
C LEU A 19 3.31 22.21 -3.23
N SER A 20 2.27 21.93 -4.04
CA SER A 20 1.22 20.97 -3.66
C SER A 20 1.76 19.54 -3.61
N ARG A 21 2.64 19.16 -4.54
CA ARG A 21 3.36 17.87 -4.49
C ARG A 21 4.18 17.74 -3.20
N LYS A 22 5.02 18.74 -2.91
CA LYS A 22 5.85 18.77 -1.69
C LYS A 22 5.02 18.65 -0.41
N VAL A 23 3.96 19.46 -0.28
CA VAL A 23 3.08 19.44 0.90
C VAL A 23 2.40 18.07 1.07
N CYS A 24 1.98 17.42 -0.02
CA CYS A 24 1.41 16.07 0.04
C CYS A 24 2.45 15.05 0.52
N VAL A 25 3.67 15.07 -0.01
CA VAL A 25 4.74 14.13 0.38
C VAL A 25 5.13 14.33 1.84
N GLU A 26 5.35 15.57 2.29
CA GLU A 26 5.69 15.85 3.70
C GLU A 26 4.58 15.41 4.64
N ALA A 27 3.32 15.68 4.30
CA ALA A 27 2.18 15.22 5.09
C ALA A 27 2.06 13.68 5.11
N ALA A 28 2.30 13.02 3.98
CA ALA A 28 2.28 11.56 3.89
C ALA A 28 3.38 10.95 4.76
N LEU A 29 4.58 11.54 4.76
CA LEU A 29 5.70 11.10 5.59
C LEU A 29 5.40 11.26 7.08
N VAL A 30 4.79 12.38 7.49
CA VAL A 30 4.37 12.59 8.88
C VAL A 30 3.35 11.52 9.31
N ILE A 31 2.34 11.24 8.48
CA ILE A 31 1.33 10.19 8.77
C ILE A 31 2.01 8.82 8.87
N ALA A 32 2.86 8.48 7.90
CA ALA A 32 3.55 7.22 7.86
C ALA A 32 4.56 7.07 9.01
N SER A 33 5.15 8.16 9.52
CA SER A 33 6.14 8.11 10.61
C SER A 33 5.59 7.51 11.91
N ALA A 34 4.27 7.51 12.10
CA ALA A 34 3.62 6.83 13.22
C ALA A 34 3.75 5.29 13.17
N SER A 35 4.21 4.71 12.05
CA SER A 35 4.54 3.28 11.97
C SER A 35 5.93 2.96 12.51
N LYS A 36 6.80 3.97 12.67
CA LYS A 36 8.22 3.75 12.93
C LYS A 36 8.43 3.13 14.32
N GLY A 37 9.07 1.97 14.34
CA GLY A 37 9.36 1.23 15.57
C GLY A 37 8.16 0.47 16.15
N VAL A 38 7.02 0.43 15.44
CA VAL A 38 5.85 -0.35 15.86
C VAL A 38 6.08 -1.82 15.53
N ASP A 39 6.11 -2.65 16.57
CA ASP A 39 6.22 -4.10 16.46
C ASP A 39 4.85 -4.79 16.62
N LEU A 40 4.23 -5.08 15.47
CA LEU A 40 2.95 -5.79 15.42
C LEU A 40 3.09 -7.31 15.59
N SER A 41 4.29 -7.83 15.84
CA SER A 41 4.49 -9.23 16.23
C SER A 41 4.17 -9.47 17.71
N LEU A 42 4.18 -8.41 18.54
CA LEU A 42 3.87 -8.49 19.97
C LEU A 42 2.41 -8.90 20.24
N PRO A 43 2.11 -9.52 21.39
CA PRO A 43 0.73 -9.77 21.83
C PRO A 43 -0.12 -8.50 21.80
N LEU A 44 -1.40 -8.64 21.42
CA LEU A 44 -2.35 -7.51 21.28
C LEU A 44 -2.45 -6.65 22.55
N GLN A 45 -2.22 -7.23 23.73
CA GLN A 45 -2.27 -6.55 25.02
C GLN A 45 -1.17 -5.49 25.18
N LEU A 46 -0.03 -5.67 24.52
CA LEU A 46 1.12 -4.76 24.57
C LEU A 46 1.06 -3.67 23.50
N TRP A 47 0.07 -3.72 22.62
CA TRP A 47 -0.10 -2.71 21.58
C TRP A 47 -0.58 -1.39 22.18
N ASP A 48 0.00 -0.30 21.70
CA ASP A 48 -0.49 1.04 21.95
C ASP A 48 -1.84 1.29 21.25
N ASP A 49 -2.52 2.36 21.66
CA ASP A 49 -3.85 2.68 21.16
C ASP A 49 -3.84 2.91 19.63
N MET A 50 -2.75 3.44 19.07
CA MET A 50 -2.61 3.67 17.64
C MET A 50 -2.47 2.37 16.84
N SER A 51 -1.72 1.38 17.33
CA SER A 51 -1.63 0.07 16.69
C SER A 51 -2.97 -0.67 16.73
N ARG A 52 -3.65 -0.62 17.88
CA ARG A 52 -5.00 -1.19 18.05
C ARG A 52 -5.99 -0.53 17.09
N LEU A 53 -5.97 0.81 17.01
CA LEU A 53 -6.80 1.56 16.08
C LEU A 53 -6.46 1.23 14.63
N SER A 54 -5.19 1.09 14.27
CA SER A 54 -4.77 0.68 12.92
C SER A 54 -5.23 -0.73 12.55
N PHE A 55 -5.36 -1.62 13.54
CA PHE A 55 -5.88 -2.97 13.35
C PHE A 55 -7.39 -2.96 13.08
N VAL A 56 -8.20 -2.46 14.02
CA VAL A 56 -9.67 -2.52 13.91
C VAL A 56 -10.25 -1.45 12.99
N GLY A 57 -9.57 -0.31 12.89
CA GLY A 57 -10.00 0.89 12.19
C GLY A 57 -10.19 0.68 10.69
N ARG A 58 -10.92 1.63 10.10
CA ARG A 58 -11.26 1.69 8.68
C ARG A 58 -10.95 3.10 8.15
N GLY A 59 -10.79 3.22 6.83
CA GLY A 59 -10.57 4.53 6.19
C GLY A 59 -9.35 5.27 6.73
N LEU A 60 -9.59 6.45 7.29
CA LEU A 60 -8.59 7.34 7.90
C LEU A 60 -8.08 6.85 9.26
N PHE A 61 -8.84 6.01 9.96
CA PHE A 61 -8.44 5.39 11.23
C PHE A 61 -7.43 4.25 11.06
N LYS A 62 -6.94 4.02 9.85
CA LYS A 62 -5.78 3.15 9.61
C LYS A 62 -4.45 3.81 9.96
N CYS A 63 -4.47 5.08 10.40
CA CYS A 63 -3.32 5.82 10.92
C CYS A 63 -2.10 5.72 9.97
N ALA A 64 -0.97 5.20 10.44
CA ALA A 64 0.25 5.06 9.65
C ALA A 64 0.10 4.13 8.45
N LEU A 65 -0.87 3.21 8.48
CA LEU A 65 -1.20 2.30 7.38
C LEU A 65 -2.20 2.93 6.39
N SER A 66 -2.33 4.26 6.38
CA SER A 66 -3.22 5.00 5.48
C SER A 66 -2.87 4.74 4.00
N PHE A 67 -3.89 4.38 3.21
CA PHE A 67 -3.74 4.10 1.79
C PHE A 67 -3.29 5.32 1.00
N ASP A 68 -3.84 6.49 1.31
CA ASP A 68 -3.44 7.72 0.63
C ASP A 68 -2.00 8.11 0.95
N ALA A 69 -1.54 7.91 2.19
CA ALA A 69 -0.15 8.18 2.55
C ALA A 69 0.81 7.24 1.80
N MET A 70 0.54 5.92 1.81
CA MET A 70 1.31 4.95 1.04
C MET A 70 1.37 5.30 -0.45
N LEU A 71 0.23 5.63 -1.05
CA LEU A 71 0.15 5.95 -2.47
C LEU A 71 0.96 7.19 -2.83
N ILE A 72 0.90 8.25 -2.01
CA ILE A 72 1.66 9.48 -2.24
C ILE A 72 3.16 9.22 -2.17
N LEU A 73 3.63 8.46 -1.17
CA LEU A 73 5.04 8.11 -1.04
C LEU A 73 5.52 7.26 -2.23
N ALA A 74 4.72 6.27 -2.65
CA ALA A 74 5.03 5.45 -3.80
C ALA A 74 5.09 6.26 -5.10
N LEU A 75 4.10 7.13 -5.33
CA LEU A 75 4.06 7.99 -6.51
C LEU A 75 5.24 8.95 -6.57
N GLU A 76 5.71 9.47 -5.44
CA GLU A 76 6.89 10.32 -5.37
C GLU A 76 8.13 9.57 -5.89
N VAL A 77 8.43 8.41 -5.29
CA VAL A 77 9.59 7.59 -5.68
C VAL A 77 9.51 7.16 -7.14
N ILE A 78 8.33 6.72 -7.60
CA ILE A 78 8.12 6.32 -8.99
C ILE A 78 8.32 7.49 -9.94
N THR A 79 7.86 8.69 -9.58
CA THR A 79 8.01 9.88 -10.43
C THR A 79 9.48 10.28 -10.53
N GLU A 80 10.21 10.31 -9.41
CA GLU A 80 11.66 10.57 -9.40
C GLU A 80 12.43 9.57 -10.30
N LEU A 81 12.15 8.27 -10.16
CA LEU A 81 12.79 7.23 -10.98
C LEU A 81 12.46 7.33 -12.47
N GLN A 82 11.24 7.77 -12.81
CA GLN A 82 10.84 7.99 -14.20
C GLN A 82 11.53 9.22 -14.80
N ASP A 83 11.66 10.29 -14.01
CA ASP A 83 12.34 11.52 -14.44
C ASP A 83 13.86 11.26 -14.64
N GLU A 84 14.49 10.45 -13.80
CA GLU A 84 15.91 10.00 -13.93
C GLU A 84 16.16 9.14 -15.18
N SER A 85 15.15 8.40 -15.67
CA SER A 85 15.31 7.50 -16.83
C SER A 85 15.43 8.22 -18.17
N ALA A 86 15.22 9.55 -18.21
CA ALA A 86 15.46 10.36 -19.39
C ALA A 86 16.97 10.44 -19.69
N PRO A 87 17.40 10.41 -20.96
CA PRO A 87 18.81 10.41 -21.34
C PRO A 87 19.47 11.75 -21.00
N ASN A 88 19.92 11.90 -19.75
CA ASN A 88 20.71 13.03 -19.29
C ASN A 88 22.10 12.55 -18.88
N ASN A 89 23.14 13.29 -19.29
CA ASN A 89 24.51 13.15 -18.79
C ASN A 89 24.59 13.76 -17.39
N GLU A 90 23.86 13.20 -16.41
CA GLU A 90 23.95 13.65 -15.03
C GLU A 90 25.25 13.17 -14.37
N ALA A 91 25.83 14.02 -13.54
CA ALA A 91 27.03 13.67 -12.79
C ALA A 91 26.71 12.60 -11.74
N ASP A 92 27.62 11.66 -11.52
CA ASP A 92 27.46 10.57 -10.54
C ASP A 92 27.00 11.05 -9.15
N VAL A 93 27.42 12.25 -8.74
CA VAL A 93 27.01 12.87 -7.47
C VAL A 93 25.50 13.14 -7.40
N LEU A 94 24.88 13.60 -8.50
CA LEU A 94 23.44 13.87 -8.55
C LEU A 94 22.63 12.58 -8.44
N ILE A 95 23.10 11.52 -9.10
CA ILE A 95 22.50 10.18 -9.02
C ILE A 95 22.54 9.64 -7.59
N GLU A 96 23.69 9.75 -6.92
CA GLU A 96 23.81 9.31 -5.51
C GLU A 96 22.94 10.16 -4.57
N MET A 97 22.83 11.47 -4.80
CA MET A 97 21.95 12.34 -4.02
C MET A 97 20.47 11.97 -4.19
N ALA A 98 20.03 11.70 -5.43
CA ALA A 98 18.66 11.30 -5.72
C ALA A 98 18.34 9.91 -5.14
N ARG A 99 19.32 8.98 -5.14
CA ARG A 99 19.19 7.70 -4.45
C ARG A 99 19.06 7.88 -2.94
N ALA A 100 19.87 8.76 -2.35
CA ALA A 100 19.83 9.04 -0.92
C ALA A 100 18.52 9.72 -0.49
N SER A 101 17.90 10.55 -1.35
CA SER A 101 16.62 11.20 -1.04
C SER A 101 15.44 10.23 -1.05
N ARG A 102 15.41 9.26 -1.96
CA ARG A 102 14.32 8.27 -2.04
C ARG A 102 14.40 7.14 -1.01
N ALA A 103 15.60 6.79 -0.56
CA ALA A 103 15.84 5.70 0.40
C ALA A 103 14.90 5.70 1.64
N PRO A 104 14.71 6.82 2.38
CA PRO A 104 13.79 6.84 3.53
C PRO A 104 12.32 6.60 3.16
N LEU A 105 11.90 7.00 1.95
CA LEU A 105 10.52 6.76 1.48
C LEU A 105 10.31 5.27 1.20
N ILE A 106 11.28 4.63 0.54
CA ILE A 106 11.27 3.18 0.27
C ILE A 106 11.26 2.38 1.58
N GLN A 107 12.14 2.70 2.53
CA GLN A 107 12.16 2.05 3.85
C GLN A 107 10.82 2.18 4.59
N THR A 108 10.17 3.35 4.47
CA THR A 108 8.85 3.58 5.06
C THR A 108 7.79 2.68 4.41
N LEU A 109 7.79 2.55 3.08
CA LEU A 109 6.87 1.67 2.35
C LEU A 109 7.09 0.19 2.71
N GLU A 110 8.34 -0.24 2.85
CA GLU A 110 8.69 -1.61 3.29
C GLU A 110 8.19 -1.89 4.72
N GLY A 111 8.39 -0.95 5.64
CA GLY A 111 7.86 -1.09 7.00
C GLY A 111 6.34 -1.20 7.05
N ILE A 112 5.64 -0.41 6.21
CA ILE A 112 4.18 -0.49 6.11
C ILE A 112 3.73 -1.84 5.51
N TYR A 113 4.42 -2.35 4.48
CA TYR A 113 4.14 -3.67 3.91
C TYR A 113 4.24 -4.77 4.96
N GLU A 114 5.31 -4.78 5.75
CA GLU A 114 5.51 -5.78 6.81
C GLU A 114 4.44 -5.69 7.90
N GLN A 115 4.06 -4.48 8.29
CA GLN A 115 2.97 -4.27 9.23
C GLN A 115 1.63 -4.78 8.69
N LEU A 116 1.30 -4.49 7.43
CA LEU A 116 0.11 -5.01 6.79
C LEU A 116 0.12 -6.55 6.75
N ARG A 117 1.27 -7.17 6.47
CA ARG A 117 1.44 -8.62 6.48
C ARG A 117 1.18 -9.20 7.88
N CYS A 118 1.73 -8.59 8.93
CA CYS A 118 1.43 -8.94 10.33
C CYS A 118 -0.05 -8.79 10.69
N LEU A 119 -0.76 -7.83 10.10
CA LEU A 119 -2.19 -7.72 10.31
C LEU A 119 -2.96 -8.86 9.64
N ILE A 120 -2.60 -9.26 8.42
CA ILE A 120 -3.26 -10.38 7.72
C ILE A 120 -3.11 -11.69 8.50
N THR A 121 -1.91 -11.97 9.03
CA THR A 121 -1.67 -13.18 9.85
C THR A 121 -2.47 -13.21 11.15
N ARG A 122 -3.06 -12.08 11.55
CA ARG A 122 -3.93 -11.94 12.72
C ARG A 122 -5.42 -11.86 12.37
N GLY A 123 -5.78 -12.20 11.14
CA GLY A 123 -7.17 -12.20 10.67
C GLY A 123 -7.69 -10.85 10.19
N ASN A 124 -6.83 -9.84 10.01
CA ASN A 124 -7.23 -8.60 9.36
C ASN A 124 -7.46 -8.84 7.86
N THR A 125 -8.51 -8.26 7.29
CA THR A 125 -8.84 -8.42 5.86
C THR A 125 -8.38 -7.24 4.99
N SER A 126 -7.34 -6.50 5.42
CA SER A 126 -6.77 -5.38 4.65
C SER A 126 -5.96 -5.82 3.42
N LEU A 127 -6.39 -6.88 2.74
CA LEU A 127 -5.72 -7.50 1.59
C LEU A 127 -5.42 -6.48 0.49
N LYS A 128 -6.40 -5.62 0.16
CA LYS A 128 -6.22 -4.57 -0.86
C LYS A 128 -5.01 -3.70 -0.56
N ARG A 129 -4.85 -3.22 0.68
CA ARG A 129 -3.70 -2.38 1.07
C ARG A 129 -2.38 -3.14 0.95
N LEU A 130 -2.35 -4.38 1.40
CA LEU A 130 -1.15 -5.22 1.30
C LEU A 130 -0.73 -5.41 -0.16
N LEU A 131 -1.68 -5.74 -1.04
CA LEU A 131 -1.42 -5.96 -2.46
C LEU A 131 -0.88 -4.70 -3.15
N PHE A 132 -1.50 -3.54 -2.92
CA PHE A 132 -1.02 -2.28 -3.50
C PHE A 132 0.34 -1.88 -2.95
N SER A 133 0.56 -2.02 -1.63
CA SER A 133 1.85 -1.74 -1.02
C SER A 133 2.96 -2.57 -1.65
N ASN A 134 2.75 -3.89 -1.82
CA ASN A 134 3.74 -4.75 -2.46
C ASN A 134 3.88 -4.51 -3.97
N ALA A 135 2.79 -4.18 -4.66
CA ALA A 135 2.81 -3.82 -6.08
C ALA A 135 3.67 -2.57 -6.33
N HIS A 136 3.52 -1.53 -5.50
CA HIS A 136 4.35 -0.33 -5.60
C HIS A 136 5.82 -0.61 -5.29
N LEU A 137 6.12 -1.43 -4.28
CA LEU A 137 7.50 -1.85 -4.02
C LEU A 137 8.10 -2.64 -5.19
N ALA A 138 7.34 -3.55 -5.81
CA ALA A 138 7.77 -4.27 -7.00
C ALA A 138 8.02 -3.33 -8.19
N GLN A 139 7.14 -2.34 -8.38
CA GLN A 139 7.30 -1.32 -9.41
C GLN A 139 8.58 -0.49 -9.21
N ILE A 140 8.83 -0.02 -7.98
CA ILE A 140 10.05 0.72 -7.60
C ILE A 140 11.29 -0.12 -7.89
N ARG A 141 11.33 -1.37 -7.41
CA ARG A 141 12.46 -2.29 -7.61
C ARG A 141 12.72 -2.60 -9.08
N ALA A 142 11.66 -2.76 -9.89
CA ALA A 142 11.79 -2.98 -11.33
C ALA A 142 12.36 -1.76 -12.04
N LEU A 143 11.92 -0.54 -11.67
CA LEU A 143 12.46 0.71 -12.19
C LEU A 143 13.94 0.89 -11.82
N GLU A 144 14.33 0.65 -10.56
CA GLU A 144 15.73 0.72 -10.12
C GLU A 144 16.63 -0.28 -10.85
N ALA A 145 16.09 -1.47 -11.17
CA ALA A 145 16.82 -2.51 -11.90
C ALA A 145 16.76 -2.35 -13.43
N GLY A 146 16.09 -1.32 -13.96
CA GLY A 146 15.85 -1.16 -15.41
C GLY A 146 15.10 -2.34 -16.05
N SER A 147 14.33 -3.08 -15.26
CA SER A 147 13.62 -4.29 -15.68
C SER A 147 12.17 -4.00 -16.08
N PRO A 148 11.52 -4.84 -16.91
CA PRO A 148 10.13 -4.63 -17.29
C PRO A 148 9.18 -4.61 -16.08
N VAL A 149 8.55 -3.45 -15.84
CA VAL A 149 7.73 -3.20 -14.64
C VAL A 149 6.50 -4.11 -14.58
N LYS A 150 5.75 -4.21 -15.69
CA LYS A 150 4.49 -4.96 -15.73
C LYS A 150 4.65 -6.42 -15.25
N PRO A 151 5.51 -7.27 -15.84
CA PRO A 151 5.63 -8.66 -15.40
C PRO A 151 6.09 -8.77 -13.93
N ALA A 152 7.01 -7.93 -13.48
CA ALA A 152 7.50 -7.94 -12.09
C ALA A 152 6.37 -7.68 -11.09
N VAL A 153 5.49 -6.72 -11.38
CA VAL A 153 4.33 -6.42 -10.52
C VAL A 153 3.29 -7.56 -10.55
N TYR A 154 2.96 -8.10 -11.72
CA TYR A 154 1.99 -9.20 -11.83
C TYR A 154 2.44 -10.46 -11.08
N GLU A 155 3.71 -10.83 -11.21
CA GLU A 155 4.28 -11.97 -10.50
C GLU A 155 4.23 -11.74 -8.98
N THR A 156 4.65 -10.56 -8.53
CA THR A 156 4.64 -10.20 -7.10
C THR A 156 3.23 -10.24 -6.51
N ILE A 157 2.25 -9.64 -7.17
CA ILE A 157 0.84 -9.64 -6.71
C ILE A 157 0.30 -11.08 -6.65
N THR A 158 0.58 -11.88 -7.68
CA THR A 158 0.13 -13.28 -7.75
C THR A 158 0.69 -14.08 -6.58
N GLN A 159 1.98 -13.92 -6.28
CA GLN A 159 2.60 -14.60 -5.15
C GLN A 159 2.04 -14.10 -3.81
N THR A 160 1.86 -12.79 -3.66
CA THR A 160 1.28 -12.18 -2.45
C THR A 160 -0.13 -12.70 -2.18
N LEU A 161 -0.96 -12.86 -3.22
CA LEU A 161 -2.30 -13.43 -3.09
C LEU A 161 -2.26 -14.88 -2.62
N ARG A 162 -1.37 -15.70 -3.17
CA ARG A 162 -1.18 -17.10 -2.73
C ARG A 162 -0.79 -17.16 -1.26
N ASP A 163 0.18 -16.35 -0.85
CA ASP A 163 0.61 -16.24 0.54
C ASP A 163 -0.57 -15.83 1.45
N CYS A 164 -1.38 -14.85 1.03
CA CYS A 164 -2.54 -14.42 1.80
C CYS A 164 -3.57 -15.53 1.98
N VAL A 165 -3.83 -16.33 0.95
CA VAL A 165 -4.74 -17.48 1.06
C VAL A 165 -4.23 -18.48 2.08
N VAL A 166 -2.93 -18.77 2.11
CA VAL A 166 -2.31 -19.65 3.12
C VAL A 166 -2.49 -19.05 4.51
N MET A 167 -2.07 -17.80 4.73
CA MET A 167 -2.16 -17.12 6.03
C MET A 167 -3.60 -17.07 6.56
N MET A 168 -4.58 -16.77 5.71
CA MET A 168 -5.98 -16.71 6.12
C MET A 168 -6.57 -18.08 6.49
N ARG A 169 -6.15 -19.16 5.79
CA ARG A 169 -6.57 -20.53 6.14
C ARG A 169 -6.01 -20.96 7.50
N GLU A 170 -4.77 -20.60 7.80
CA GLU A 170 -4.15 -20.87 9.11
C GLU A 170 -4.90 -20.16 10.23
N VAL A 171 -5.27 -18.88 10.03
CA VAL A 171 -6.10 -18.13 10.99
C VAL A 171 -7.46 -18.80 11.19
N GLN A 172 -8.11 -19.24 10.11
CA GLN A 172 -9.40 -19.92 10.20
C GLN A 172 -9.30 -21.23 11.00
N ALA A 173 -8.28 -22.06 10.73
CA ALA A 173 -8.05 -23.31 11.44
C ALA A 173 -7.76 -23.12 12.94
N ALA A 174 -7.06 -22.03 13.30
CA ALA A 174 -6.80 -21.69 14.69
C ALA A 174 -8.06 -21.17 15.43
N THR A 175 -9.06 -20.68 14.70
CA THR A 175 -10.27 -20.06 15.27
C THR A 175 -11.45 -21.04 15.35
N THR A 176 -11.45 -22.12 14.55
CA THR A 176 -12.48 -23.17 14.63
C THR A 176 -12.41 -23.88 15.99
N PRO A 177 -13.44 -23.76 16.85
CA PRO A 177 -13.48 -24.48 18.12
C PRO A 177 -13.67 -25.96 17.82
N ASN A 178 -12.92 -26.84 18.50
CA ASN A 178 -13.39 -28.22 18.68
C ASN A 178 -14.76 -28.12 19.36
N GLU A 179 -15.81 -28.68 18.75
CA GLU A 179 -17.17 -28.73 19.29
C GLU A 179 -17.19 -29.48 20.64
N SER A 180 -16.91 -28.78 21.74
CA SER A 180 -17.32 -29.16 23.09
C SER A 180 -17.07 -28.01 24.07
N ALA A 181 -17.89 -26.97 24.02
CA ALA A 181 -18.41 -26.21 25.18
C ALA A 181 -19.11 -24.94 24.71
N MET A 182 -20.44 -24.94 24.83
CA MET A 182 -21.25 -23.72 24.90
C MET A 182 -20.76 -22.86 26.06
N THR A 183 -20.39 -21.61 25.78
CA THR A 183 -20.92 -20.44 26.48
C THR A 183 -20.79 -19.24 25.54
N THR A 184 -21.96 -18.72 25.16
CA THR A 184 -22.19 -17.55 24.33
C THR A 184 -21.76 -16.28 25.05
N ASP A 185 -20.76 -15.60 24.51
CA ASP A 185 -20.70 -14.13 24.47
C ASP A 185 -20.17 -13.75 23.08
N SER A 186 -21.03 -13.97 22.10
CA SER A 186 -20.79 -13.60 20.71
C SER A 186 -20.98 -12.09 20.56
N LEU A 187 -19.87 -11.36 20.39
CA LEU A 187 -19.92 -10.07 19.72
C LEU A 187 -20.45 -10.31 18.30
N ASN A 188 -21.71 -9.93 18.09
CA ASN A 188 -22.48 -10.15 16.87
C ASN A 188 -21.65 -9.95 15.60
N THR A 189 -21.39 -11.07 14.93
CA THR A 189 -20.83 -11.13 13.57
C THR A 189 -21.90 -10.76 12.52
N GLU A 190 -23.12 -10.43 12.95
CA GLU A 190 -24.24 -10.01 12.10
C GLU A 190 -24.07 -8.62 11.47
N PHE A 191 -22.98 -7.89 11.74
CA PHE A 191 -22.66 -6.67 10.99
C PHE A 191 -22.03 -6.96 9.61
N PHE A 192 -21.69 -8.21 9.31
CA PHE A 192 -21.23 -8.65 8.00
C PHE A 192 -22.41 -9.21 7.20
N GLY A 193 -23.29 -8.31 6.75
CA GLY A 193 -24.29 -8.67 5.74
C GLY A 193 -23.59 -9.19 4.47
N PRO A 194 -24.10 -10.26 3.83
CA PRO A 194 -23.58 -10.76 2.54
C PRO A 194 -23.61 -9.70 1.43
N ASP A 195 -24.43 -8.65 1.62
CA ASP A 195 -24.78 -7.66 0.60
C ASP A 195 -23.84 -6.45 0.48
N LEU A 196 -22.79 -6.34 1.31
CA LEU A 196 -21.80 -5.26 1.16
C LEU A 196 -20.85 -5.50 -0.02
N PHE A 197 -20.74 -6.75 -0.49
CA PHE A 197 -20.03 -7.10 -1.73
C PHE A 197 -20.97 -7.22 -2.94
N SER A 198 -22.29 -7.15 -2.74
CA SER A 198 -23.30 -7.40 -3.78
C SER A 198 -23.87 -6.12 -4.41
N HIS A 199 -23.49 -4.93 -3.93
CA HIS A 199 -23.87 -3.68 -4.59
C HIS A 199 -22.90 -3.35 -5.72
N ASN A 200 -23.26 -3.79 -6.92
CA ASN A 200 -22.90 -3.31 -8.27
C ASN A 200 -22.04 -2.04 -8.35
N ASN A 201 -20.79 -2.17 -7.91
CA ASN A 201 -19.67 -1.48 -8.51
C ASN A 201 -18.64 -2.59 -8.75
N ILE A 202 -18.87 -3.36 -9.82
CA ILE A 202 -17.76 -3.88 -10.60
C ILE A 202 -17.08 -2.62 -11.15
N MET A 203 -16.36 -1.92 -10.28
CA MET A 203 -15.31 -1.02 -10.68
C MET A 203 -14.39 -1.97 -11.44
N GLU A 204 -14.40 -1.86 -12.75
CA GLU A 204 -13.55 -2.65 -13.62
C GLU A 204 -12.12 -2.25 -13.22
N TRP A 205 -11.52 -3.02 -12.32
CA TRP A 205 -10.20 -2.75 -11.78
C TRP A 205 -9.21 -3.13 -12.88
N ASP A 206 -9.09 -2.29 -13.91
CA ASP A 206 -7.92 -2.38 -14.76
C ASP A 206 -6.72 -1.97 -13.89
N ILE A 207 -6.01 -3.00 -13.42
CA ILE A 207 -4.75 -2.87 -12.69
C ILE A 207 -3.79 -1.97 -13.49
N SER A 208 -3.92 -1.92 -14.81
CA SER A 208 -3.17 -1.04 -15.69
C SER A 208 -3.41 0.43 -15.40
N ASP A 209 -4.66 0.86 -15.28
CA ASP A 209 -5.01 2.26 -15.01
C ASP A 209 -4.54 2.71 -13.62
N LEU A 210 -4.64 1.81 -12.63
CA LEU A 210 -4.29 2.12 -11.25
C LEU A 210 -2.78 2.14 -11.00
N LEU A 211 -2.00 1.46 -11.84
CA LEU A 211 -0.53 1.47 -11.83
C LEU A 211 0.06 2.46 -12.84
N GLY A 212 -0.78 3.17 -13.59
CA GLY A 212 -0.37 4.16 -14.59
C GLY A 212 0.31 3.55 -15.82
N PHE A 213 -0.01 2.31 -16.18
CA PHE A 213 0.42 1.73 -17.45
C PHE A 213 -0.38 2.36 -18.60
N PRO A 214 0.24 2.67 -19.76
CA PRO A 214 -0.51 3.14 -20.91
C PRO A 214 -1.49 2.05 -21.39
N PRO A 215 -2.68 2.44 -21.87
CA PRO A 215 -3.64 1.48 -22.41
C PRO A 215 -3.04 0.74 -23.61
N ASN A 216 -3.36 -0.54 -23.75
CA ASN A 216 -2.91 -1.36 -24.87
C ASN A 216 -3.36 -0.70 -26.19
N PRO A 217 -2.47 -0.44 -27.17
CA PRO A 217 -2.82 0.20 -28.43
C PRO A 217 -3.63 -0.70 -29.39
N THR A 218 -4.21 -1.79 -28.90
CA THR A 218 -4.98 -2.75 -29.70
C THR A 218 -6.31 -3.01 -29.02
N LEU A 219 -7.24 -2.08 -29.21
CA LEU A 219 -8.69 -2.29 -29.27
C LEU A 219 -9.34 -0.90 -29.43
N LEU A 220 -9.36 -0.41 -30.67
CA LEU A 220 -10.41 0.48 -31.15
C LEU A 220 -11.17 -0.30 -32.23
N PRO A 221 -12.52 -0.28 -32.22
CA PRO A 221 -13.34 -0.93 -33.23
C PRO A 221 -13.12 -0.36 -34.64
#